data_AF-A0A1R3U4X7-F1
#
_entry.id   AF-A0A1R3U4X7-F1
#
_cell.length_a   1.000
_cell.length_b   1.000
_cell.length_c   1.000
_cell.angle_alpha   90.00
_cell.angle_beta   90.00
_cell.angle_gamma   90.00
#
_symmetry.space_group_name_H-M   'P 1'
#
loop_
_entity.id
_entity.type
_entity.pdbx_description
1 polymer ?
#
loop_
_entity_poly.entity_id
_entity_poly.type
_entity_poly.pdbx_seq_one_letter_code
_entity_poly.pdbx_strand_id
1 'polypeptide(L)' 'MGFKVWGRIDGKRFEQVFQSIGEWRAERSMIERVAAVVVVGMASVEVAA' A
#
# COMPACT_ATOMS: atom_id res chain seq x y z
N MET A 1 2.09 -8.79 12.92
CA MET A 1 2.01 -7.34 12.66
C MET A 1 2.10 -7.11 11.17
N GLY A 2 1.26 -6.24 10.63
CA GLY A 2 1.22 -5.87 9.21
C GLY A 2 1.35 -4.36 9.06
N PHE A 3 1.38 -3.91 7.82
CA PHE A 3 1.58 -2.53 7.44
C PHE A 3 0.45 -2.10 6.50
N LYS A 4 -0.48 -1.29 7.01
CA LYS A 4 -1.62 -0.78 6.26
C LYS A 4 -1.21 0.47 5.49
N VAL A 5 -1.56 0.53 4.21
CA VAL A 5 -1.36 1.71 3.34
C VAL A 5 -2.68 2.06 2.68
N TRP A 6 -3.00 3.34 2.61
CA TRP A 6 -4.18 3.84 1.89
C TRP A 6 -3.85 5.09 1.09
N GLY A 7 -4.57 5.25 -0.01
CA GLY A 7 -4.29 6.32 -0.95
C GLY A 7 -5.14 6.26 -2.20
N ARG A 8 -4.55 6.63 -3.34
CA ARG A 8 -5.16 6.53 -4.67
C ARG A 8 -4.21 5.89 -5.69
N ILE A 9 -4.74 5.02 -6.54
CA ILE A 9 -4.10 4.46 -7.74
C ILE A 9 -4.95 4.90 -8.93
N ASP A 10 -4.37 5.66 -9.87
CA ASP A 10 -5.10 6.28 -11.01
C ASP A 10 -6.38 7.01 -10.57
N GLY A 11 -6.28 7.75 -9.47
CA GLY A 11 -7.39 8.49 -8.89
C GLY A 11 -8.42 7.64 -8.12
N LYS A 12 -8.39 6.31 -8.22
CA LYS A 12 -9.25 5.41 -7.46
C LYS A 12 -8.68 5.15 -6.08
N ARG A 13 -9.53 5.16 -5.05
CA ARG A 13 -9.09 4.93 -3.66
C ARG A 13 -8.65 3.47 -3.50
N PHE A 14 -7.57 3.26 -2.75
CA PHE A 14 -7.13 1.94 -2.32
C PHE A 14 -6.81 1.95 -0.83
N GLU A 15 -6.95 0.78 -0.21
CA GLU A 15 -6.56 0.50 1.17
C GLU A 15 -6.18 -0.98 1.27
N GLN A 16 -4.97 -1.29 1.73
CA GLN A 16 -4.45 -2.65 1.77
C GLN A 16 -3.49 -2.84 2.93
N VAL A 17 -3.42 -4.06 3.45
CA VAL A 17 -2.46 -4.47 4.48
C VAL A 17 -1.40 -5.35 3.83
N PHE A 18 -0.15 -4.96 4.02
CA PHE A 18 1.05 -5.69 3.59
C PHE A 18 1.67 -6.39 4.80
N GLN A 19 2.33 -7.52 4.58
CA GLN A 19 3.15 -8.21 5.57
C GLN A 19 4.34 -7.34 6.00
N SER A 20 4.88 -6.51 5.11
CA SER A 20 6.01 -5.62 5.42
C SER A 20 6.05 -4.36 4.55
N ILE A 21 6.84 -3.37 4.99
CA ILE A 21 7.17 -2.19 4.17
C ILE A 21 7.90 -2.60 2.87
N GLY A 22 8.71 -3.66 2.91
CA GLY A 22 9.43 -4.16 1.74
C GLY A 22 8.49 -4.69 0.66
N GLU A 23 7.47 -5.43 1.05
CA GLU A 23 6.40 -5.91 0.15
C GLU A 23 5.65 -4.74 -0.48
N TRP A 24 5.22 -3.75 0.33
CA TRP A 24 4.58 -2.55 -0.20
C TRP A 24 5.46 -1.84 -1.25
N ARG A 25 6.76 -1.68 -0.99
CA ARG A 25 7.68 -1.03 -1.94
C ARG A 25 7.81 -1.82 -3.25
N ALA A 26 7.88 -3.14 -3.17
CA ALA A 26 7.94 -3.99 -4.36
C ALA A 26 6.66 -3.88 -5.20
N GLU A 27 5.49 -3.92 -4.55
CA GLU A 27 4.20 -3.81 -5.22
C GLU A 27 4.00 -2.40 -5.82
N ARG A 28 4.28 -1.35 -5.05
CA ARG A 28 4.23 0.04 -5.53
C ARG A 28 5.10 0.23 -6.78
N SER A 29 6.33 -0.29 -6.77
CA SER A 29 7.25 -0.19 -7.91
C SER A 29 6.70 -0.85 -9.19
N MET A 30 5.93 -1.94 -9.06
CA MET A 30 5.27 -2.57 -10.20
C MET A 30 4.07 -1.75 -10.69
N ILE A 31 3.24 -1.23 -9.78
CA ILE A 31 2.07 -0.41 -10.10
C ILE A 31 2.48 0.90 -10.76
N GLU A 32 3.52 1.57 -10.25
CA GLU A 32 4.01 2.85 -10.76
C GLU A 32 4.56 2.77 -12.20
N ARG A 33 4.74 1.57 -12.76
CA ARG A 33 5.05 1.38 -14.19
C ARG A 33 3.88 1.67 -15.11
N VAL A 34 2.64 1.57 -14.61
CA VAL A 34 1.41 1.63 -15.41
C VAL A 34 0.35 2.58 -14.85
N ALA A 35 0.49 3.01 -13.59
CA ALA A 35 -0.51 3.81 -12.88
C ALA A 35 0.15 4.81 -11.93
N ALA A 36 -0.49 5.97 -11.71
CA ALA A 36 -0.03 6.94 -10.73
C ALA A 36 -0.45 6.53 -9.31
N VAL A 37 0.50 6.44 -8.38
CA VAL A 37 0.25 6.08 -6.98
C VAL A 37 0.43 7.30 -6.07
N VAL A 38 -0.62 7.66 -5.33
CA VAL A 38 -0.58 8.71 -4.29
C VAL A 38 -0.91 8.07 -2.95
N VAL A 39 0.07 8.03 -2.04
CA VAL A 39 -0.15 7.56 -0.68
C VAL A 39 -0.70 8.70 0.16
N VAL A 40 -1.83 8.47 0.83
CA VAL A 40 -2.46 9.43 1.75
C VAL A 40 -2.06 9.16 3.19
N GLY A 41 -1.82 7.89 3.55
CA GLY A 41 -1.30 7.53 4.85
C GLY A 41 -0.89 6.08 4.97
N MET A 42 -0.26 5.77 6.09
CA MET A 42 0.25 4.45 6.42
C MET A 42 0.25 4.23 7.93
N ALA A 43 0.05 2.99 8.37
CA ALA A 43 0.03 2.61 9.78
C ALA A 43 0.52 1.18 9.99
N SER A 44 1.26 0.94 11.07
CA SER A 44 1.49 -0.42 11.57
C SER A 44 0.21 -0.94 12.22
N VAL A 45 -0.19 -2.16 11.89
CA VAL A 45 -1.43 -2.78 12.39
C VAL A 45 -1.15 -4.17 12.95
N GLU A 46 -1.90 -4.57 13.97
CA GLU A 46 -1.96 -5.97 14.35
C GLU A 46 -2.84 -6.72 13.34
N VAL A 47 -2.35 -7.84 12.82
CA VAL A 47 -3.11 -8.69 11.90
C VAL A 47 -3.65 -9.81 12.76
N ALA A 48 -4.98 -9.88 12.90
CA ALA A 48 -5.62 -11.03 13.53
C ALA A 48 -5.31 -12.28 12.67
N ALA A 49 -4.80 -13.33 13.32
CA ALA A 49 -4.46 -14.60 12.68
C ALA A 49 -5.69 -15.35 12.20
#